data_AF-A0A5A7RRJ2-F1
#
_entry.id   AF-A0A5A7RRJ2-F1
#
_cell.length_a   1.000
_cell.length_b   1.000
_cell.length_c   1.000
_cell.angle_alpha   90.00
_cell.angle_beta   90.00
_cell.angle_gamma   90.00
#
_symmetry.space_group_name_H-M   'P 1'
#
loop_
_entity.id
_entity.type
_entity.pdbx_description
1 polymer ?
#
loop_
_entity_poly.entity_id
_entity_poly.type
_entity_poly.pdbx_seq_one_letter_code
_entity_poly.pdbx_strand_id
1 'polypeptide(L)' 'KKIKIYVARCIFCSQCNDICPVGALNMSSEFLLASDNKLEENLIVE' A
#
# COMPACT_ATOMS: atom_id res chain seq x y z
N LYS A 1 -8.02 -3.63 -15.69
CA LYS A 1 -6.88 -2.83 -15.18
C LYS A 1 -6.90 -2.95 -13.66
N LYS A 2 -5.90 -3.58 -13.03
CA LYS A 2 -5.81 -3.68 -11.56
C LYS A 2 -5.02 -2.50 -11.02
N ILE A 3 -5.34 -2.06 -9.80
CA ILE A 3 -4.59 -1.00 -9.11
C ILE A 3 -3.36 -1.65 -8.50
N LYS A 4 -2.18 -1.03 -8.65
CA LYS A 4 -0.93 -1.46 -8.00
C LYS A 4 -0.49 -0.37 -7.03
N ILE A 5 -0.30 -0.72 -5.76
CA ILE A 5 0.22 0.17 -4.73
C ILE A 5 1.64 -0.25 -4.39
N TYR A 6 2.59 0.66 -4.59
CA TYR A 6 3.99 0.46 -4.22
C TYR A 6 4.24 1.06 -2.84
N VAL A 7 4.36 0.22 -1.82
CA VAL A 7 4.50 0.63 -0.42
C VAL A 7 5.76 1.47 -0.21
N ALA A 8 6.84 1.18 -0.94
CA ALA A 8 8.08 1.96 -0.92
C ALA A 8 7.91 3.43 -1.39
N ARG A 9 6.78 3.79 -2.01
CA ARG A 9 6.44 5.15 -2.45
C ARG A 9 5.30 5.77 -1.65
N CYS A 10 4.68 5.01 -0.76
CA CYS A 10 3.55 5.45 0.05
C CYS A 10 4.05 6.31 1.21
N ILE A 11 3.34 7.40 1.51
CA ILE A 11 3.59 8.24 2.69
C ILE A 11 2.64 7.91 3.86
N PHE A 12 1.87 6.83 3.75
CA PHE A 12 0.94 6.34 4.77
C PHE A 12 -0.12 7.37 5.23
N CYS A 13 -0.59 8.22 4.32
CA CYS A 13 -1.56 9.29 4.63
C CYS A 13 -3.02 8.85 4.75
N SER A 14 -3.34 7.57 4.50
CA SER A 14 -4.71 6.99 4.53
C SER A 14 -5.74 7.55 3.53
N GLN A 15 -5.42 8.56 2.71
CA GLN A 15 -6.38 9.17 1.77
C GLN A 15 -7.04 8.17 0.81
N CYS A 16 -6.33 7.10 0.43
CA CYS A 16 -6.89 6.06 -0.43
C CYS A 16 -8.00 5.24 0.25
N ASN A 17 -7.96 5.10 1.56
CA ASN A 17 -9.01 4.44 2.36
C ASN A 17 -10.25 5.36 2.42
N ASP A 18 -10.05 6.63 2.79
CA ASP A 18 -11.12 7.62 2.96
C ASP A 18 -11.91 7.87 1.67
N ILE A 19 -11.22 7.93 0.52
CA ILE A 19 -11.87 8.21 -0.77
C ILE A 19 -12.54 6.97 -1.38
N CYS A 20 -12.29 5.77 -0.86
CA CYS A 20 -12.77 4.54 -1.48
C CYS A 20 -14.28 4.38 -1.26
N PRO A 21 -15.12 4.50 -2.30
CA PRO A 21 -16.58 4.52 -2.13
C PRO A 21 -17.17 3.15 -1.74
N VAL A 22 -16.39 2.08 -1.95
CA VAL A 22 -16.82 0.69 -1.71
C VAL A 22 -16.00 0.00 -0.61
N GLY A 23 -15.08 0.72 0.05
CA GLY A 23 -14.27 0.17 1.14
C GLY A 23 -13.36 -1.00 0.72
N ALA A 24 -12.85 -0.98 -0.51
CA ALA A 24 -11.96 -2.03 -1.03
C ALA A 24 -10.52 -1.93 -0.49
N LEU A 25 -10.13 -0.77 0.04
CA LEU A 25 -8.80 -0.49 0.57
C LEU A 25 -8.89 -0.32 2.09
N ASN A 26 -7.84 -0.74 2.79
CA ASN A 26 -7.69 -0.47 4.22
C ASN A 26 -6.20 -0.32 4.58
N MET A 27 -5.91 0.40 5.66
CA MET A 27 -4.55 0.46 6.21
C MET A 27 -4.26 -0.81 7.00
N SER A 28 -3.14 -1.48 6.72
CA SER A 28 -2.67 -2.60 7.54
C SER A 28 -2.02 -2.10 8.84
N SER A 29 -1.94 -3.00 9.83
CA SER A 29 -1.16 -2.80 11.06
C SER A 29 0.28 -3.28 10.93
N GLU A 30 0.69 -3.71 9.72
CA GLU A 30 2.04 -4.20 9.46
C GLU A 30 3.07 -3.09 9.61
N PHE A 31 4.21 -3.43 10.21
CA PHE A 31 5.31 -2.50 10.49
C PHE A 31 6.65 -3.21 10.24
N LEU A 32 7.77 -2.47 10.33
CA LEU A 32 9.12 -2.96 9.99
C LEU A 32 9.25 -3.46 8.53
N LEU A 33 8.60 -2.77 7.60
CA LEU A 33 8.61 -3.07 6.16
C LEU A 33 9.91 -2.64 5.44
N ALA A 34 11.02 -2.50 6.17
CA ALA A 34 12.28 -2.07 5.59
C ALA A 34 12.86 -3.19 4.71
N SER A 35 13.26 -2.83 3.49
CA SER A 35 13.90 -3.73 2.53
C SER A 35 14.99 -2.98 1.77
N ASP A 36 15.98 -3.72 1.28
CA ASP A 36 17.03 -3.23 0.38
C ASP A 36 16.55 -3.17 -1.09
N ASN A 37 15.53 -3.95 -1.44
CA ASN A 37 14.96 -4.00 -2.78
C ASN A 37 13.59 -3.29 -2.86
N LYS A 38 13.53 -2.20 -3.62
CA LYS A 38 12.29 -1.40 -3.82
C LYS A 38 11.18 -2.12 -4.59
N LEU A 39 11.50 -3.24 -5.26
CA LEU A 39 10.57 -4.03 -6.08
C LEU A 39 10.27 -5.40 -5.48
N GLU A 40 10.59 -5.60 -4.20
CA GLU A 40 10.24 -6.82 -3.49
C GLU A 40 8.71 -7.01 -3.46
N GLU A 41 8.24 -8.24 -3.66
CA GLU A 41 6.81 -8.55 -3.88
C GLU A 41 5.93 -8.18 -2.67
N ASN A 42 6.46 -8.32 -1.45
CA ASN A 42 5.82 -7.89 -0.21
C ASN A 42 5.57 -6.37 -0.12
N LEU A 43 6.20 -5.56 -0.99
CA LEU A 43 6.02 -4.11 -1.06
C LEU A 43 5.09 -3.67 -2.21
N ILE A 44 4.47 -4.61 -2.93
CA ILE A 44 3.57 -4.34 -4.06
C ILE A 44 2.21 -5.00 -3.78
N VAL A 45 1.17 -4.18 -3.59
CA VAL A 45 -0.20 -4.64 -3.36
C VAL A 45 -1.02 -4.50 -4.64
N GLU A 46 -1.79 -5.53 -5.01
CA GLU A 46 -2.63 -5.64 -6.22
C GLU A 46 -4.11 -5.87 -5.95
#